data_AF-A0A2V7HGG6-F1
#
_entry.id   AF-A0A2V7HGG6-F1
#
_cell.length_a   1.000
_cell.length_b   1.000
_cell.length_c   1.000
_cell.angle_alpha   90.00
_cell.angle_beta   90.00
_cell.angle_gamma   90.00
#
_symmetry.space_group_name_H-M   'P 1'
#
loop_
_entity.id
_entity.type
_entity.pdbx_description
1 polymer ?
#
loop_
_entity_poly.entity_id
_entity_poly.type
_entity_poly.pdbx_seq_one_letter_code
_entity_poly.pdbx_strand_id
1 'polypeptide(L)'
;MLAKDIREMSEADINARIAELERERFNLVIASGTRTLDDPLRLRVIRRDVARLKTILREKVIGIAEATREAGSGKRVTARRVTGRRGRKSAGATNRAKTSKRA
;
A
#
# COMPACT_ATOMS: atom_id res chain seq x y z
N MET A 1 -12.69 -6.83 -5.40
CA MET A 1 -12.31 -8.01 -6.23
C MET A 1 -11.47 -9.02 -5.46
N LEU A 2 -11.53 -10.32 -5.79
CA LEU A 2 -10.60 -11.32 -5.24
C LEU A 2 -9.26 -11.27 -6.00
N ALA A 3 -8.17 -11.59 -5.30
CA ALA A 3 -6.82 -11.52 -5.90
C ALA A 3 -6.55 -12.65 -6.91
N LYS A 4 -7.30 -13.75 -6.83
CA LYS A 4 -7.17 -14.90 -7.75
C LYS A 4 -7.61 -14.51 -9.16
N ASP A 5 -8.80 -13.93 -9.27
CA ASP A 5 -9.40 -13.45 -10.52
C ASP A 5 -8.47 -12.47 -11.25
N ILE A 6 -7.74 -11.64 -10.51
CA ILE A 6 -6.81 -10.65 -11.10
C ILE A 6 -5.55 -11.30 -11.68
N ARG A 7 -5.11 -12.43 -11.14
CA ARG A 7 -3.92 -13.14 -11.64
C ARG A 7 -4.19 -13.87 -12.95
N GLU A 8 -5.43 -14.33 -13.15
CA GLU A 8 -5.87 -15.03 -14.36
C GLU A 8 -6.06 -14.08 -15.56
N MET A 9 -6.23 -12.77 -15.32
CA MET A 9 -6.34 -11.76 -16.38
C MET A 9 -5.01 -11.48 -17.10
N SER A 10 -5.10 -11.11 -18.38
CA SER A 10 -3.95 -10.65 -19.16
C SER A 10 -3.46 -9.28 -18.68
N GLU A 11 -2.22 -8.93 -19.01
CA GLU A 11 -1.66 -7.61 -18.64
C GLU A 11 -2.41 -6.45 -19.32
N ALA A 12 -2.88 -6.65 -20.55
CA ALA A 12 -3.68 -5.66 -21.27
C ALA A 12 -5.02 -5.43 -20.57
N ASP A 13 -5.70 -6.49 -20.14
CA ASP A 13 -6.98 -6.40 -19.45
C ASP A 13 -6.85 -5.73 -18.08
N ILE A 14 -5.77 -6.01 -17.36
CA ILE A 14 -5.46 -5.35 -16.08
C ILE A 14 -5.32 -3.84 -16.29
N ASN A 15 -4.59 -3.41 -17.33
CA ASN A 15 -4.41 -1.99 -17.64
C ASN A 15 -5.72 -1.32 -18.06
N ALA A 16 -6.52 -1.99 -18.90
CA ALA A 16 -7.84 -1.50 -19.28
C ALA A 16 -8.74 -1.32 -18.05
N ARG A 17 -8.71 -2.28 -17.12
CA ARG A 17 -9.50 -2.22 -15.88
C ARG A 17 -9.04 -1.11 -14.94
N ILE A 18 -7.74 -0.86 -14.85
CA ILE A 18 -7.20 0.28 -14.08
C ILE A 18 -7.76 1.59 -14.64
N ALA A 19 -7.73 1.77 -15.97
CA ALA A 19 -8.23 2.98 -16.61
C ALA A 19 -9.74 3.20 -16.37
N GLU A 20 -10.54 2.13 -16.43
CA GLU A 20 -11.97 2.17 -16.13
C GLU A 20 -12.23 2.61 -14.67
N LEU A 21 -11.56 1.97 -13.71
CA LEU A 21 -11.70 2.28 -12.28
C LEU A 21 -11.22 3.69 -11.92
N GLU A 22 -10.18 4.19 -12.59
CA GLU A 22 -9.69 5.55 -12.38
C GLU A 22 -10.68 6.62 -12.91
N ARG A 23 -11.36 6.34 -14.04
CA ARG A 23 -12.45 7.20 -14.53
C ARG A 23 -13.64 7.21 -13.57
N GLU A 24 -14.07 6.03 -13.11
CA GLU A 24 -15.15 5.93 -12.12
C GLU A 24 -14.80 6.71 -10.84
N ARG A 25 -13.57 6.58 -10.35
CA ARG A 25 -13.07 7.34 -9.20
C ARG A 25 -13.14 8.84 -9.43
N PHE A 26 -12.71 9.32 -10.59
CA PHE A 26 -12.73 10.75 -10.91
C PHE A 26 -14.16 11.31 -10.89
N ASN A 27 -15.10 10.59 -11.49
CA ASN A 27 -16.51 10.97 -11.50
C ASN A 27 -17.08 11.04 -10.07
N LEU A 28 -16.76 10.06 -9.21
CA LEU A 28 -17.19 10.06 -7.81
C LEU A 28 -16.58 11.21 -7.00
N VAL A 29 -15.32 11.58 -7.27
CA VAL A 29 -14.68 12.72 -6.60
C VAL A 29 -15.38 14.02 -6.96
N ILE A 30 -15.69 14.26 -8.24
CA ILE A 30 -16.43 15.46 -8.67
C ILE A 30 -17.84 15.45 -8.09
N ALA A 31 -18.53 14.31 -8.12
CA ALA A 31 -19.85 14.18 -7.54
C ALA A 31 -19.86 14.47 -6.03
N SER A 32 -18.84 14.00 -5.29
CA SER A 32 -18.72 14.25 -3.85
C SER A 32 -18.55 15.72 -3.47
N GLY A 33 -17.98 16.53 -4.37
CA GLY A 33 -17.83 17.97 -4.17
C GLY A 33 -19.12 18.76 -4.45
N THR A 34 -20.05 18.19 -5.22
CA THR A 34 -21.29 18.86 -5.63
C THR A 34 -22.51 18.40 -4.84
N ARG A 35 -22.53 17.13 -4.41
CA ARG A 35 -23.62 16.53 -3.63
C ARG A 35 -23.11 15.45 -2.69
N THR A 36 -23.94 15.08 -1.71
CA THR A 36 -23.69 13.88 -0.91
C THR A 36 -23.76 12.65 -1.81
N LEU A 37 -22.76 11.77 -1.72
CA LEU A 37 -22.72 10.51 -2.48
C LEU A 37 -23.70 9.50 -1.87
N ASP A 38 -24.41 8.76 -2.72
CA ASP A 38 -25.27 7.66 -2.30
C ASP A 38 -24.45 6.48 -1.74
N ASP A 39 -23.28 6.21 -2.32
CA ASP A 39 -22.32 5.22 -1.81
C ASP A 39 -20.91 5.81 -1.61
N PRO A 40 -20.62 6.36 -0.42
CA PRO A 40 -19.28 6.84 -0.07
C PRO A 40 -18.25 5.71 0.07
N LEU A 41 -18.69 4.47 0.37
CA LEU A 41 -17.80 3.31 0.54
C LEU A 41 -17.23 2.86 -0.80
N ARG A 42 -17.92 3.12 -1.91
CA ARG A 42 -17.47 2.83 -3.27
C ARG A 42 -16.08 3.42 -3.54
N LEU A 43 -15.82 4.65 -3.11
CA LEU A 43 -14.52 5.30 -3.28
C LEU A 43 -13.39 4.51 -2.57
N ARG A 44 -13.68 3.93 -1.39
CA ARG A 44 -12.72 3.09 -0.66
C ARG A 44 -12.48 1.76 -1.35
N VAL A 45 -13.52 1.16 -1.93
CA VAL A 45 -13.43 -0.09 -2.70
C VAL A 45 -12.57 0.12 -3.95
N ILE A 46 -12.88 1.14 -4.76
CA ILE A 46 -12.15 1.44 -6.00
C ILE A 46 -10.66 1.67 -5.72
N ARG A 47 -10.31 2.44 -4.68
CA ARG A 47 -8.89 2.63 -4.29
C ARG A 47 -8.17 1.32 -4.00
N ARG A 48 -8.84 0.37 -3.33
CA ARG A 48 -8.27 -0.94 -2.99
C ARG A 48 -8.12 -1.81 -4.24
N ASP A 49 -9.11 -1.80 -5.12
CA ASP A 49 -9.07 -2.60 -6.35
C ASP A 49 -7.97 -2.08 -7.31
N VAL A 50 -7.83 -0.75 -7.48
CA VAL A 50 -6.71 -0.15 -8.25
C VAL A 50 -5.36 -0.53 -7.66
N ALA A 51 -5.21 -0.49 -6.34
CA ALA A 51 -3.96 -0.88 -5.69
C ALA A 51 -3.62 -2.36 -5.95
N ARG A 52 -4.60 -3.26 -5.82
CA ARG A 52 -4.42 -4.70 -6.09
C ARG A 52 -4.00 -4.98 -7.52
N LEU A 53 -4.64 -4.33 -8.50
CA LEU A 53 -4.29 -4.45 -9.92
C LEU A 53 -2.86 -4.01 -10.19
N LYS A 54 -2.45 -2.85 -9.65
CA LYS A 54 -1.09 -2.32 -9.79
C LYS A 54 -0.05 -3.22 -9.10
N THR A 55 -0.37 -3.80 -7.95
CA THR A 55 0.52 -4.75 -7.26
C THR A 55 0.75 -6.01 -8.10
N ILE A 56 -0.30 -6.62 -8.66
CA ILE A 56 -0.17 -7.84 -9.47
C ILE A 56 0.59 -7.55 -10.78
N LEU A 57 0.35 -6.41 -11.41
CA LEU A 57 1.15 -5.97 -12.56
C LEU A 57 2.64 -5.85 -12.19
N ARG A 58 2.93 -5.30 -11.01
CA ARG A 58 4.31 -5.22 -10.51
C ARG A 58 4.91 -6.58 -10.18
N GLU A 59 4.14 -7.52 -9.62
CA GLU A 59 4.56 -8.90 -9.38
C GLU A 59 4.99 -9.58 -10.69
N LYS A 60 4.20 -9.43 -11.77
CA LYS A 60 4.54 -9.95 -13.11
C LYS A 60 5.85 -9.37 -13.62
N VAL A 61 6.03 -8.05 -13.51
CA VAL A 61 7.28 -7.37 -13.93
C VAL A 61 8.49 -7.81 -13.10
N ILE A 62 8.35 -8.00 -11.78
CA ILE A 62 9.45 -8.45 -10.92
C ILE A 62 9.84 -9.89 -11.26
N GLY A 63 8.89 -10.79 -11.48
CA GLY A 63 9.18 -12.16 -11.90
C GLY A 63 9.96 -12.21 -13.22
N ILE A 64 9.63 -11.34 -14.17
CA ILE A 64 10.40 -11.16 -15.41
C ILE A 64 11.79 -10.57 -15.13
N ALA A 65 11.90 -9.61 -14.21
CA ALA A 65 13.17 -8.99 -13.83
C ALA A 65 14.10 -9.95 -13.08
N GLU A 66 13.59 -10.90 -12.32
CA GLU A 66 14.39 -11.95 -11.68
C GLU A 66 14.87 -12.97 -12.72
N ALA A 67 14.01 -13.40 -13.65
CA ALA A 67 14.41 -14.25 -14.77
C ALA A 67 15.52 -13.62 -15.64
N THR A 68 15.44 -12.30 -15.90
CA THR A 68 16.49 -11.58 -16.64
C THR A 68 17.77 -11.33 -15.82
N ARG A 69 17.66 -11.24 -14.48
CA ARG A 69 18.82 -11.13 -13.58
C ARG A 69 19.55 -12.45 -13.37
N GLU A 70 18.86 -13.59 -13.40
CA GLU A 70 19.50 -14.91 -13.30
C GLU A 70 20.39 -15.20 -14.53
N ALA A 71 20.05 -14.65 -15.69
CA ALA A 71 20.89 -14.71 -16.90
C ALA A 71 22.13 -13.77 -16.83
N GLY A 72 22.17 -12.82 -15.89
CA GLY A 72 23.28 -11.88 -15.71
C GLY A 72 23.88 -11.98 -14.31
N SER A 73 24.90 -12.84 -14.14
CA SER A 73 25.64 -12.98 -12.88
C SER A 73 26.11 -11.62 -12.34
N GLY A 74 25.44 -11.10 -11.30
CA GLY A 74 25.64 -9.73 -10.83
C GLY A 74 25.45 -9.58 -9.32
N LYS A 75 26.49 -9.97 -8.58
CA LYS A 75 26.86 -9.57 -7.20
C LYS A 75 25.75 -8.93 -6.34
N ARG A 76 25.16 -9.73 -5.44
CA ARG A 76 24.28 -9.23 -4.35
C ARG A 76 25.02 -8.17 -3.53
N VAL A 77 24.59 -6.91 -3.61
CA VAL A 77 24.98 -5.88 -2.63
C VAL A 77 24.30 -6.25 -1.31
N THR A 78 25.08 -6.69 -0.34
CA THR A 78 24.60 -6.96 1.01
C THR A 78 24.06 -5.66 1.60
N ALA A 79 22.77 -5.66 1.96
CA ALA A 79 22.13 -4.51 2.56
C ALA A 79 22.90 -4.10 3.82
N ARG A 80 23.57 -2.94 3.77
CA ARG A 80 24.25 -2.35 4.92
C ARG A 80 23.19 -2.03 5.98
N ARG A 81 23.19 -2.81 7.05
CA ARG A 81 22.35 -2.64 8.24
C ARG A 81 22.63 -1.26 8.86
N VAL A 82 21.80 -0.25 8.57
CA VAL A 82 21.79 1.03 9.31
C VAL A 82 20.90 0.85 10.53
N THR A 83 21.34 0.08 11.51
CA THR A 83 20.79 0.13 12.87
C THR A 83 21.91 0.49 13.80
N GLY A 84 22.19 1.80 13.87
CA GLY A 84 23.24 2.34 14.68
C GLY A 84 23.13 3.85 14.79
N ARG A 85 22.55 4.28 15.93
CA ARG A 85 22.77 5.57 16.59
C ARG A 85 21.93 6.76 16.09
N ARG A 86 20.97 7.17 16.93
CA ARG A 86 20.97 8.49 17.58
C ARG A 86 19.99 8.50 18.76
N GLY A 87 20.50 8.89 19.92
CA GLY A 87 19.88 8.67 21.22
C GLY A 87 18.69 9.58 21.49
N ARG A 88 17.74 9.05 22.27
CA ARG A 88 16.72 9.84 22.94
C ARG A 88 17.29 10.25 24.30
N LYS A 89 17.58 11.54 24.43
CA LYS A 89 18.13 12.17 25.63
C LYS A 89 17.19 12.01 26.82
N SER A 90 17.81 11.91 27.99
CA SER A 90 17.27 11.97 29.35
C SER A 90 16.41 13.21 29.62
N ALA A 91 15.25 13.00 30.25
CA ALA A 91 14.63 13.96 31.16
C ALA A 91 13.81 13.15 32.18
N GLY A 92 14.21 13.24 33.45
CA GLY A 92 13.50 12.63 34.58
C GLY A 92 12.26 13.45 34.99
N ALA A 93 11.71 13.04 36.14
CA ALA A 93 10.57 13.61 36.87
C ALA A 93 9.19 13.04 36.40
N THR A 94 8.36 12.42 37.23
CA THR A 94 8.33 12.25 38.68
C THR A 94 7.57 10.97 39.04
N ASN A 95 8.02 10.33 40.13
CA ASN A 95 7.24 9.35 40.86
C ASN A 95 5.97 10.02 41.41
N ARG A 96 4.79 9.57 40.99
CA ARG A 96 3.58 9.71 41.80
C ARG A 96 3.14 8.34 42.23
N ALA A 97 3.74 7.90 43.34
CA ALA A 97 3.19 6.88 44.20
C ALA A 97 1.71 7.19 44.39
N LYS A 98 0.83 6.33 43.87
CA LYS A 98 -0.53 6.23 44.38
C LYS A 98 -0.39 5.56 45.74
N THR A 99 -0.05 6.39 46.73
CA THR A 99 -0.13 6.07 48.13
C THR A 99 -1.53 5.56 48.42
N SER A 100 -1.52 4.36 48.95
CA SER A 100 -2.59 3.76 49.71
C SER A 100 -3.17 4.72 50.77
N LYS A 101 -4.47 4.55 51.02
CA LYS A 101 -5.10 4.51 52.35
C LYS A 101 -5.70 5.83 52.91
N ARG A 102 -7.04 5.79 53.01
CA ARG A 102 -7.91 6.28 54.10
C ARG A 102 -8.02 7.79 54.38
N ALA A 103 -9.24 8.31 54.32
CA ALA A 103 -10.10 8.66 55.48
C ALA A 103 -11.51 8.97 54.97
#